data_AF-T2PMA1-F1
#
_entry.id   AF-T2PMA1-F1
#
_cell.length_a   1.000
_cell.length_b   1.000
_cell.length_c   1.000
_cell.angle_alpha   90.00
_cell.angle_beta   90.00
_cell.angle_gamma   90.00
#
_symmetry.space_group_name_H-M   'P 1'
#
loop_
_entity.id
_entity.type
_entity.pdbx_description
1 polymer ?
#
loop_
_entity_poly.entity_id
_entity_poly.type
_entity_poly.pdbx_seq_one_letter_code
_entity_poly.pdbx_strand_id
1 'polypeptide(L)'
;MEEQKDKERKGNKEYKKLKKMFKKAYKATVKENQLDAFIENAKKNFPGYTDANKAYREAPNGADAIQYAALNRVEADFTEAYAEQINEQHKLGRKASGLRISFENRLFKAGKEKSEEE
;
A
#
# COMPACT_ATOMS: atom_id res chain seq x y z
N MET A 1 -0.80 15.58 -43.68
CA MET A 1 0.41 15.78 -42.84
C MET A 1 0.12 16.48 -41.50
N GLU A 2 -0.87 17.37 -41.40
CA GLU A 2 -1.25 17.98 -40.11
C GLU A 2 -1.90 16.99 -39.12
N GLU A 3 -2.75 16.08 -39.57
CA GLU A 3 -3.36 15.05 -38.72
C GLU A 3 -2.33 14.11 -38.05
N GLN A 4 -1.26 13.74 -38.76
CA GLN A 4 -0.19 12.91 -38.19
C GLN A 4 0.58 13.65 -37.08
N LYS A 5 0.89 14.94 -37.28
CA LYS A 5 1.56 15.77 -36.28
C LYS A 5 0.70 15.99 -35.02
N ASP A 6 -0.61 16.09 -35.19
CA ASP A 6 -1.55 16.22 -34.07
C ASP A 6 -1.76 14.90 -33.31
N LYS A 7 -1.78 13.76 -34.00
CA LYS A 7 -1.76 12.42 -33.38
C LYS A 7 -0.46 12.19 -32.59
N GLU A 8 0.70 12.56 -33.14
CA GLU A 8 1.99 12.49 -32.41
C GLU A 8 2.02 13.43 -31.18
N ARG A 9 1.52 14.66 -31.31
CA ARG A 9 1.41 15.60 -30.17
C ARG A 9 0.46 15.10 -29.09
N LYS A 10 -0.67 14.48 -29.44
CA LYS A 10 -1.63 13.87 -28.49
C LYS A 10 -1.01 12.64 -27.81
N GLY A 11 -0.34 11.75 -28.55
CA GLY A 11 0.37 10.60 -27.98
C GLY A 11 1.45 10.99 -26.96
N ASN A 12 2.19 12.07 -27.25
CA ASN A 12 3.20 12.60 -26.33
C ASN A 12 2.58 13.22 -25.06
N LYS A 13 1.38 13.82 -25.14
CA LYS A 13 0.65 14.33 -23.97
C LYS A 13 0.09 13.19 -23.09
N GLU A 14 -0.53 12.17 -23.67
CA GLU A 14 -1.07 11.03 -22.90
C GLU A 14 0.04 10.20 -22.24
N TYR A 15 1.15 9.96 -22.95
CA TYR A 15 2.33 9.32 -22.36
C TYR A 15 2.88 10.10 -21.15
N LYS A 16 3.00 11.43 -21.25
CA LYS A 16 3.41 12.29 -20.13
C LYS A 16 2.45 12.19 -18.94
N LYS A 17 1.14 12.10 -19.17
CA LYS A 17 0.13 11.90 -18.11
C LYS A 17 0.29 10.54 -17.42
N LEU A 18 0.45 9.46 -18.19
CA LEU A 18 0.70 8.11 -17.64
C LEU A 18 1.98 8.06 -16.81
N LYS A 19 3.09 8.60 -17.33
CA LYS A 19 4.37 8.68 -16.62
C LYS A 19 4.25 9.45 -15.29
N LYS A 20 3.46 10.54 -15.28
CA LYS A 20 3.20 11.33 -14.06
C LYS A 20 2.37 10.54 -13.05
N MET A 21 1.37 9.77 -13.49
CA MET A 21 0.58 8.90 -12.62
C MET A 21 1.41 7.77 -12.02
N PHE A 22 2.21 7.08 -12.84
CA PHE A 22 3.14 6.04 -12.37
C PHE A 22 4.10 6.58 -11.30
N LYS A 23 4.74 7.73 -11.56
CA LYS A 23 5.63 8.37 -10.58
C LYS A 23 4.93 8.73 -9.27
N LYS A 24 3.64 9.11 -9.32
CA LYS A 24 2.83 9.38 -8.11
C LYS A 24 2.51 8.10 -7.36
N ALA A 25 2.11 7.03 -8.06
CA ALA A 25 1.83 5.73 -7.46
C ALA A 25 3.08 5.20 -6.74
N TYR A 26 4.21 5.16 -7.44
CA TYR A 26 5.49 4.73 -6.87
C TYR A 26 5.89 5.52 -5.62
N LYS A 27 5.80 6.85 -5.65
CA LYS A 27 6.09 7.68 -4.48
C LYS A 27 5.15 7.41 -3.30
N ALA A 28 3.88 7.09 -3.55
CA ALA A 28 2.95 6.75 -2.49
C ALA A 28 3.31 5.39 -1.87
N THR A 29 3.62 4.38 -2.70
CA THR A 29 4.06 3.05 -2.24
C THR A 29 5.37 3.12 -1.45
N VAL A 30 6.34 3.94 -1.86
CA VAL A 30 7.59 4.12 -1.08
C VAL A 30 7.30 4.66 0.32
N LYS A 31 6.38 5.63 0.44
CA LYS A 31 6.00 6.20 1.74
C LYS A 31 5.23 5.21 2.61
N GLU A 32 4.33 4.44 2.01
CA GLU A 32 3.63 3.34 2.67
C GLU A 32 4.65 2.33 3.23
N ASN A 33 5.54 1.79 2.39
CA ASN A 33 6.56 0.83 2.81
C ASN A 33 7.48 1.36 3.94
N GLN A 34 7.81 2.65 3.94
CA GLN A 34 8.59 3.27 5.01
C GLN A 34 7.82 3.29 6.33
N LEU A 35 6.52 3.58 6.28
CA LEU A 35 5.67 3.63 7.46
C LEU A 35 5.34 2.22 7.97
N ASP A 36 5.15 1.25 7.07
CA ASP A 36 5.06 -0.18 7.40
C ASP A 36 6.30 -0.64 8.17
N ALA A 37 7.50 -0.34 7.66
CA ALA A 37 8.75 -0.70 8.30
C ALA A 37 8.91 -0.02 9.67
N PHE A 38 8.46 1.23 9.80
CA PHE A 38 8.43 1.93 11.08
C PHE A 38 7.51 1.23 12.08
N ILE A 39 6.28 0.87 11.69
CA ILE A 39 5.30 0.20 12.54
C ILE A 39 5.81 -1.18 12.98
N GLU A 40 6.39 -1.96 12.07
CA GLU A 40 7.00 -3.26 12.39
C GLU A 40 8.17 -3.12 13.38
N ASN A 41 9.00 -2.08 13.22
CA ASN A 41 10.05 -1.81 14.18
C ASN A 41 9.50 -1.31 15.52
N ALA A 42 8.44 -0.51 15.52
CA ALA A 42 7.78 -0.04 16.73
C ALA A 42 7.19 -1.20 17.53
N LYS A 43 6.54 -2.17 16.88
CA LYS A 43 6.04 -3.40 17.52
C LYS A 43 7.14 -4.16 18.25
N LYS A 44 8.31 -4.34 17.63
CA LYS A 44 9.44 -5.06 18.26
C LYS A 44 9.94 -4.40 19.54
N ASN A 45 9.86 -3.07 19.60
CA ASN A 45 10.32 -2.26 20.73
C ASN A 45 9.18 -1.90 21.70
N PHE A 46 7.93 -2.27 21.39
CA PHE A 46 6.79 -1.94 22.24
C PHE A 46 6.76 -2.86 23.47
N PRO A 47 6.58 -2.31 24.67
CA PRO A 47 6.62 -3.10 25.90
C PRO A 47 5.70 -4.32 25.84
N GLY A 48 6.26 -5.51 26.08
CA GLY A 48 5.52 -6.77 26.13
C GLY A 48 5.02 -7.32 24.79
N TYR A 49 5.18 -6.61 23.66
CA TYR A 49 4.61 -7.05 22.38
C TYR A 49 5.32 -8.30 21.84
N THR A 50 6.66 -8.27 21.78
CA THR A 50 7.46 -9.41 21.32
C THR A 50 7.25 -10.64 22.20
N ASP A 51 7.18 -10.45 23.52
CA ASP A 51 7.00 -11.54 24.48
C ASP A 51 5.60 -12.15 24.40
N ALA A 52 4.55 -11.32 24.32
CA ALA A 52 3.17 -11.78 24.17
C ALA A 52 2.96 -12.54 22.84
N ASN A 53 3.54 -12.04 21.74
CA ASN A 53 3.48 -12.71 20.44
C ASN A 53 4.26 -14.04 20.44
N LYS A 54 5.41 -14.10 21.11
CA LYS A 54 6.16 -15.35 21.28
C LYS A 54 5.38 -16.38 22.09
N ALA A 55 4.85 -15.97 23.25
CA ALA A 55 4.02 -16.83 24.09
C ALA A 55 2.79 -17.37 23.35
N TYR A 56 2.12 -16.53 22.55
CA TYR A 56 1.00 -16.96 21.72
C TYR A 56 1.41 -17.98 20.63
N ARG A 57 2.58 -17.83 20.01
CA ARG A 57 3.07 -18.76 18.96
C ARG A 57 3.55 -20.09 19.52
N GLU A 58 4.10 -20.09 20.73
CA GLU A 58 4.57 -21.28 21.42
C GLU A 58 3.44 -22.04 22.13
N ALA A 59 2.24 -21.45 22.18
CA ALA A 59 1.04 -22.10 22.69
C ALA A 59 0.75 -23.40 21.91
N PRO A 60 0.40 -24.51 22.58
CA PRO A 60 -0.13 -25.69 21.92
C PRO A 60 -1.30 -25.34 20.99
N ASN A 61 -1.48 -26.07 19.89
CA ASN A 61 -2.54 -25.83 18.91
C ASN A 61 -3.90 -25.66 19.59
N GLY A 62 -4.45 -24.44 19.49
CA GLY A 62 -5.54 -23.97 20.36
C GLY A 62 -4.96 -23.02 21.40
N ALA A 63 -4.60 -21.82 20.97
CA ALA A 63 -4.01 -20.79 21.82
C ALA A 63 -4.73 -20.73 23.17
N ASP A 64 -3.98 -20.94 24.25
CA ASP A 64 -4.50 -20.75 25.59
C ASP A 64 -5.20 -19.38 25.60
N ALA A 65 -6.49 -19.36 25.96
CA ALA A 65 -7.31 -18.15 25.94
C ALA A 65 -6.62 -17.00 26.71
N ILE A 66 -5.79 -17.34 27.70
CA ILE A 66 -4.97 -16.40 28.47
C ILE A 66 -3.89 -15.75 27.58
N GLN A 67 -3.14 -16.54 26.81
CA GLN A 67 -2.07 -16.03 25.93
C GLN A 67 -2.64 -15.22 24.76
N TYR A 68 -3.77 -15.66 24.19
CA TYR A 68 -4.47 -14.88 23.17
C TYR A 68 -5.00 -13.55 23.72
N ALA A 69 -5.60 -13.55 24.92
CA ALA A 69 -6.08 -12.32 25.57
C ALA A 69 -4.91 -11.37 25.92
N ALA A 70 -3.77 -11.90 26.33
CA ALA A 70 -2.56 -11.11 26.60
C ALA A 70 -2.04 -10.44 25.32
N LEU A 71 -1.93 -11.18 24.21
CA LEU A 71 -1.54 -10.61 22.92
C LEU A 71 -2.53 -9.51 22.48
N ASN A 72 -3.83 -9.79 22.53
CA ASN A 72 -4.86 -8.81 22.13
C ASN A 72 -4.80 -7.50 22.93
N ARG A 73 -4.51 -7.56 24.23
CA ARG A 73 -4.34 -6.35 25.06
C ARG A 73 -3.16 -5.52 24.60
N VAL A 74 -2.01 -6.15 24.42
CA VAL A 74 -0.79 -5.44 23.98
C VAL A 74 -0.95 -4.92 22.55
N GLU A 75 -1.67 -5.62 21.68
CA GLU A 75 -2.03 -5.11 20.34
C GLU A 75 -2.98 -3.92 20.39
N ALA A 76 -3.96 -3.91 21.31
CA ALA A 76 -4.85 -2.78 21.52
C ALA A 76 -4.07 -1.56 22.02
N ASP A 77 -3.23 -1.72 23.04
CA ASP A 77 -2.39 -0.65 23.59
C ASP A 77 -1.42 -0.10 22.52
N PHE A 78 -0.84 -0.98 21.71
CA PHE A 78 -0.01 -0.57 20.57
C PHE A 78 -0.81 0.23 19.54
N THR A 79 -2.01 -0.24 19.21
CA THR A 79 -2.87 0.42 18.22
C THR A 79 -3.31 1.80 18.69
N GLU A 80 -3.60 1.96 19.98
CA GLU A 80 -3.91 3.24 20.59
C GLU A 80 -2.69 4.18 20.56
N ALA A 81 -1.52 3.69 20.99
CA ALA A 81 -0.29 4.47 21.04
C ALA A 81 0.20 4.95 19.65
N TYR A 82 -0.07 4.17 18.60
CA TYR A 82 0.35 4.46 17.23
C TYR A 82 -0.83 4.71 16.27
N ALA A 83 -1.99 5.11 16.80
CA ALA A 83 -3.22 5.25 16.03
C ALA A 83 -3.08 6.19 14.82
N GLU A 84 -2.33 7.28 14.97
CA GLU A 84 -2.10 8.24 13.89
C GLU A 84 -1.27 7.62 12.77
N GLN A 85 -0.15 6.98 13.09
CA GLN A 85 0.75 6.35 12.13
C GLN A 85 0.06 5.19 11.41
N ILE A 86 -0.71 4.36 12.12
CA ILE A 86 -1.50 3.27 11.54
C ILE A 86 -2.58 3.84 10.58
N ASN A 87 -3.27 4.90 10.99
CA ASN A 87 -4.26 5.55 10.13
C ASN A 87 -3.62 6.17 8.88
N GLU A 88 -2.46 6.81 9.03
CA GLU A 88 -1.69 7.35 7.91
C GLU A 88 -1.22 6.26 6.95
N GLN A 89 -0.71 5.14 7.46
CA GLN A 89 -0.34 3.96 6.68
C GLN A 89 -1.52 3.48 5.84
N HIS A 90 -2.69 3.28 6.45
CA HIS A 90 -3.90 2.87 5.73
C HIS A 90 -4.37 3.90 4.69
N LYS A 91 -4.25 5.20 4.99
CA LYS A 91 -4.59 6.27 4.03
C LYS A 91 -3.62 6.28 2.84
N LEU A 92 -2.33 6.11 3.09
CA LEU A 92 -1.31 6.04 2.05
C LEU A 92 -1.49 4.80 1.18
N GLY A 93 -1.75 3.63 1.76
CA GLY A 93 -2.00 2.40 1.03
C GLY A 93 -3.24 2.45 0.14
N ARG A 94 -4.36 2.98 0.65
CA ARG A 94 -5.56 3.23 -0.16
C ARG A 94 -5.27 4.15 -1.34
N LYS A 95 -4.47 5.20 -1.12
CA LYS A 95 -4.09 6.15 -2.18
C LYS A 95 -3.15 5.51 -3.20
N ALA A 96 -2.16 4.73 -2.76
CA ALA A 96 -1.23 4.03 -3.64
C ALA A 96 -1.97 3.02 -4.52
N SER A 97 -2.83 2.19 -3.92
CA SER A 97 -3.68 1.22 -4.61
C SER A 97 -4.59 1.89 -5.65
N GLY A 98 -5.31 2.94 -5.27
CA GLY A 98 -6.18 3.67 -6.20
C GLY A 98 -5.44 4.27 -7.39
N LEU A 99 -4.22 4.78 -7.18
CA LEU A 99 -3.37 5.28 -8.26
C LEU A 99 -2.88 4.15 -9.17
N ARG A 100 -2.56 2.98 -8.60
CA ARG A 100 -2.11 1.81 -9.36
C ARG A 100 -3.23 1.25 -10.25
N ILE A 101 -4.42 1.04 -9.69
CA ILE A 101 -5.62 0.60 -10.42
C ILE A 101 -5.93 1.58 -11.56
N SER A 102 -5.89 2.89 -11.29
CA SER A 102 -6.13 3.92 -12.31
C SER A 102 -5.12 3.88 -13.44
N PHE A 103 -3.84 3.61 -13.11
CA PHE A 103 -2.78 3.46 -14.09
C PHE A 103 -2.95 2.20 -14.95
N GLU A 104 -3.19 1.05 -14.32
CA GLU A 104 -3.43 -0.23 -14.99
C GLU A 104 -4.65 -0.15 -15.93
N ASN A 105 -5.76 0.44 -15.46
CA ASN A 105 -6.96 0.65 -16.28
C ASN A 105 -6.69 1.52 -17.52
N ARG A 106 -5.87 2.56 -17.38
CA ARG A 106 -5.50 3.42 -18.52
C ARG A 106 -4.58 2.71 -19.51
N LEU A 107 -3.63 1.91 -19.03
CA LEU A 107 -2.80 1.08 -19.89
C LEU A 107 -3.63 0.06 -20.66
N PHE A 108 -4.55 -0.62 -19.97
CA PHE A 108 -5.43 -1.61 -20.58
C PHE A 108 -6.31 -1.02 -21.68
N LYS A 109 -6.94 0.14 -21.43
CA LYS A 109 -7.72 0.85 -22.46
C LYS A 109 -6.88 1.27 -23.66
N ALA A 110 -5.69 1.82 -23.43
CA ALA A 110 -4.78 2.20 -24.51
C ALA A 110 -4.27 0.99 -25.32
N GLY A 111 -4.18 -0.20 -24.71
CA GLY A 111 -3.87 -1.45 -25.39
C GLY A 111 -5.03 -1.98 -26.24
N LYS A 112 -6.28 -1.86 -25.75
CA LYS A 112 -7.49 -2.25 -26.49
C LYS A 112 -7.78 -1.36 -27.69
N GLU A 113 -7.62 -0.04 -27.54
CA GLU A 113 -7.81 0.91 -28.65
C GLU A 113 -6.81 0.67 -29.80
N LYS A 114 -5.63 0.11 -29.51
CA LYS A 114 -4.66 -0.29 -30.54
C LYS A 114 -4.97 -1.61 -31.24
N SER A 115 -5.76 -2.50 -30.62
CA SER A 115 -6.13 -3.79 -31.21
C SER A 115 -7.43 -3.76 -32.00
N GLU A 116 -8.26 -2.72 -31.84
CA GLU A 116 -9.48 -2.52 -32.65
C GLU A 116 -9.21 -1.73 -33.96
N GLU A 117 -8.00 -1.17 -34.13
CA GLU A 117 -7.54 -0.53 -35.38
C GLU A 117 -6.73 -1.48 -36.30
N GLU A 118 -6.58 -2.77 -35.95
CA GLU A 118 -6.06 -3.85 -36.82
C GLU A 118 -7.21 -4.64 -37.48
#